data_AF-A0AAX2IBL6-F1
#
_entry.id   AF-A0AAX2IBL6-F1
#
_cell.length_a   1.000
_cell.length_b   1.000
_cell.length_c   1.000
_cell.angle_alpha   90.00
_cell.angle_beta   90.00
_cell.angle_gamma   90.00
#
_symmetry.space_group_name_H-M   'P 1'
#
loop_
_entity.id
_entity.type
_entity.pdbx_description
1 polymer ?
#
loop_
_entity_poly.entity_id
_entity_poly.type
_entity_poly.pdbx_seq_one_letter_code
_entity_poly.pdbx_strand_id
1 'polypeptide(L)'
;MAVKSNDTNLSELLKTVGNGKSQLPDFQRSWVWDDMRICKLIESLTSDFPMGAAMFLDYSADTGIKFKYRLFEGVDKQYESVVPDSLVLDGQQRLTTLYQVFMSKNPVVTRMDTDKDSTIKRYYYIDIEKAINPEIDRLDAIISISEDKIKTENIGREIILDLRTREDEYKNLMFPLNLTFSDTMDWIWGLITYNKEAMPIVQKFQQEILEPLKKYTFPVITLAKDTTPEAVCQIFENVNTGGVTLTVFELVTAKFAAMGSKNLREEWNTLKTDFNKRNDKLLKDLSGPNFLTSMTLLLSYLKMKKGVRQTVSCKKKDVLKLEYDDFFTHLEDLKQGFTCAANFMVQQGIYKSIDIPYSTQLIPLAAIFAYDNLNGKKLSLMQNLDLLAKWFWCGVFGELYGSANETRFAQDIVGIFEWMENENAVPETVTRATFDATRLLWLQTRNSAAYKGVMALINKQHPKDFMSGQDMEIANYLLELTDIHHIFPQAYCTKENLPQRKWNSVINKTPIYATTNRSIGGKAPSLYIQTIRNKGVSEDKIDYALESHNINPTLLKIDSFDAFIVDRAKRLLNLIEKAMGKAVSGRESNSTIQHFGEALTE
;
A
#
# COMPACT_ATOMS: atom_id res chain seq x y z
N MET A 1 -18.30 -27.94 -5.02
CA MET A 1 -17.18 -27.59 -4.11
C MET A 1 -16.59 -26.30 -4.62
N ALA A 2 -16.44 -25.28 -3.76
CA ALA A 2 -15.94 -23.96 -4.16
C ALA A 2 -14.46 -23.97 -4.59
N VAL A 3 -13.70 -24.97 -4.15
CA VAL A 3 -12.28 -25.15 -4.44
C VAL A 3 -12.01 -26.63 -4.74
N LYS A 4 -11.21 -26.92 -5.76
CA LYS A 4 -10.66 -28.25 -6.08
C LYS A 4 -9.14 -28.15 -6.10
N SER A 5 -8.45 -29.16 -5.59
CA SER A 5 -6.98 -29.25 -5.69
C SER A 5 -6.64 -30.53 -6.43
N ASN A 6 -6.02 -30.41 -7.59
CA ASN A 6 -5.63 -31.53 -8.43
C ASN A 6 -4.17 -31.35 -8.88
N ASP A 7 -3.41 -32.43 -8.87
CA ASP A 7 -2.10 -32.47 -9.51
C ASP A 7 -2.29 -32.62 -11.02
N THR A 8 -1.84 -31.61 -11.78
CA THR A 8 -2.01 -31.57 -13.24
C THR A 8 -0.67 -31.84 -13.91
N ASN A 9 -0.64 -32.67 -14.97
CA ASN A 9 0.60 -32.91 -15.70
C ASN A 9 1.14 -31.58 -16.29
N LEU A 10 2.45 -31.33 -16.13
CA LEU A 10 3.06 -30.08 -16.58
C LEU A 10 2.92 -29.87 -18.10
N SER A 11 3.07 -30.93 -18.90
CA SER A 11 2.94 -30.83 -20.36
C SER A 11 1.53 -30.39 -20.76
N GLU A 12 0.50 -30.94 -20.11
CA GLU A 12 -0.90 -30.55 -20.36
C GLU A 12 -1.14 -29.09 -19.97
N LEU A 13 -0.62 -28.67 -18.82
CA LEU A 13 -0.74 -27.30 -18.34
C LEU A 13 -0.07 -26.29 -19.28
N LEU A 14 1.13 -26.60 -19.77
CA LEU A 14 1.83 -25.72 -20.72
C LEU A 14 1.15 -25.69 -22.10
N LYS A 15 0.47 -26.77 -22.50
CA LYS A 15 -0.36 -26.79 -23.72
C LYS A 15 -1.58 -25.88 -23.59
N THR A 16 -2.26 -25.84 -22.43
CA THR A 16 -3.41 -24.92 -22.24
C THR A 16 -2.97 -23.46 -22.23
N VAL A 17 -1.77 -23.16 -21.74
CA VAL A 17 -1.16 -21.82 -21.88
C VAL A 17 -0.88 -21.51 -23.35
N GLY A 18 -0.23 -22.43 -24.07
CA GLY A 18 0.19 -22.22 -25.46
C GLY A 18 -0.93 -22.08 -26.49
N ASN A 19 -2.13 -22.61 -26.20
CA ASN A 19 -3.30 -22.48 -27.08
C ASN A 19 -4.34 -21.45 -26.60
N GLY A 20 -4.00 -20.66 -25.56
CA GLY A 20 -4.86 -19.60 -25.04
C GLY A 20 -6.05 -20.07 -24.19
N LYS A 21 -6.13 -21.35 -23.81
CA LYS A 21 -7.19 -21.84 -22.89
C LYS A 21 -6.95 -21.47 -21.43
N SER A 22 -5.70 -21.29 -21.04
CA SER A 22 -5.32 -20.72 -19.75
C SER A 22 -4.69 -19.35 -20.00
N GLN A 23 -5.33 -18.30 -19.47
CA GLN A 23 -4.88 -16.91 -19.67
C GLN A 23 -4.69 -16.18 -18.35
N LEU A 24 -4.11 -14.98 -18.43
CA LEU A 24 -3.87 -14.12 -17.29
C LEU A 24 -4.96 -13.05 -17.24
N PRO A 25 -5.49 -12.71 -16.06
CA PRO A 25 -6.25 -11.48 -15.93
C PRO A 25 -5.39 -10.25 -16.31
N ASP A 26 -5.96 -9.30 -17.05
CA ASP A 26 -5.24 -8.15 -17.61
C ASP A 26 -4.66 -7.21 -16.53
N PHE A 27 -5.17 -7.28 -15.30
CA PHE A 27 -4.68 -6.50 -14.16
C PHE A 27 -3.39 -7.05 -13.53
N GLN A 28 -2.97 -8.27 -13.85
CA GLN A 28 -1.72 -8.81 -13.31
C GLN A 28 -0.52 -8.08 -13.92
N ARG A 29 0.55 -7.87 -13.13
CA ARG A 29 1.80 -7.26 -13.62
C ARG A 29 2.38 -8.03 -14.80
N SER A 30 3.16 -7.39 -15.65
CA SER A 30 3.99 -8.08 -16.65
C SER A 30 4.98 -9.04 -16.00
N TRP A 31 5.52 -9.95 -16.78
CA TRP A 31 6.54 -10.89 -16.32
C TRP A 31 7.89 -10.16 -16.15
N VAL A 32 8.59 -10.46 -15.05
CA VAL A 32 9.75 -9.67 -14.59
C VAL A 32 10.87 -10.53 -14.00
N TRP A 33 10.92 -11.81 -14.34
CA TRP A 33 11.97 -12.70 -13.85
C TRP A 33 13.30 -12.48 -14.56
N ASP A 34 14.37 -12.48 -13.77
CA ASP A 34 15.76 -12.46 -14.22
C ASP A 34 16.24 -13.87 -14.61
N ASP A 35 17.35 -13.92 -15.35
CA ASP A 35 17.96 -15.16 -15.88
C ASP A 35 18.27 -16.18 -14.76
N MET A 36 18.79 -15.73 -13.62
CA MET A 36 19.17 -16.60 -12.51
C MET A 36 17.95 -17.28 -11.88
N ARG A 37 16.83 -16.56 -11.70
CA ARG A 37 15.58 -17.16 -11.23
C ARG A 37 15.02 -18.20 -12.19
N ILE A 38 15.20 -17.99 -13.50
CA ILE A 38 14.80 -18.96 -14.51
C ILE A 38 15.62 -20.24 -14.37
N CYS A 39 16.96 -20.13 -14.27
CA CYS A 39 17.84 -21.28 -14.05
C CYS A 39 17.49 -22.06 -12.78
N LYS A 40 17.25 -21.37 -11.66
CA LYS A 40 16.82 -22.02 -10.39
C LYS A 40 15.47 -22.73 -10.48
N LEU A 41 14.55 -22.22 -11.30
CA LEU A 41 13.27 -22.89 -11.54
C LEU A 41 13.47 -24.17 -12.34
N ILE A 42 14.30 -24.12 -13.38
CA ILE A 42 14.67 -25.30 -14.19
C ILE A 42 15.39 -26.34 -13.31
N GLU A 43 16.28 -25.90 -12.43
CA GLU A 43 16.97 -26.75 -11.46
C GLU A 43 15.96 -27.49 -10.56
N SER A 44 15.08 -26.72 -9.91
CA SER A 44 14.04 -27.30 -9.04
C SER A 44 13.18 -28.32 -9.78
N LEU A 45 12.80 -28.02 -11.02
CA LEU A 45 11.98 -28.91 -11.84
C LEU A 45 12.73 -30.18 -12.27
N THR A 46 14.00 -30.06 -12.68
CA THR A 46 14.80 -31.21 -13.14
C THR A 46 15.33 -32.08 -11.98
N SER A 47 15.28 -31.57 -10.76
CA SER A 47 15.58 -32.29 -9.51
C SER A 47 14.32 -32.86 -8.82
N ASP A 48 13.14 -32.76 -9.45
CA ASP A 48 11.85 -33.20 -8.90
C ASP A 48 11.47 -32.51 -7.55
N PHE A 49 11.95 -31.29 -7.35
CA PHE A 49 11.62 -30.50 -6.16
C PHE A 49 10.25 -29.80 -6.31
N PRO A 50 9.49 -29.65 -5.20
CA PRO A 50 8.19 -28.99 -5.24
C PRO A 50 8.34 -27.49 -5.52
N MET A 51 7.67 -27.00 -6.57
CA MET A 51 7.72 -25.59 -6.98
C MET A 51 6.57 -24.73 -6.43
N GLY A 52 5.82 -25.27 -5.45
CA GLY A 52 4.59 -24.68 -4.91
C GLY A 52 3.36 -24.87 -5.82
N ALA A 53 2.17 -24.52 -5.34
CA ALA A 53 0.93 -24.63 -6.10
C ALA A 53 0.69 -23.41 -7.01
N ALA A 54 -0.15 -23.56 -8.04
CA ALA A 54 -0.72 -22.46 -8.82
C ALA A 54 -2.23 -22.40 -8.60
N MET A 55 -2.80 -21.21 -8.79
CA MET A 55 -4.21 -20.99 -8.54
C MET A 55 -4.93 -20.54 -9.81
N PHE A 56 -6.03 -21.22 -10.12
CA PHE A 56 -6.82 -21.04 -11.33
C PHE A 56 -8.24 -20.67 -10.94
N LEU A 57 -8.90 -19.88 -11.78
CA LEU A 57 -10.33 -19.59 -11.72
C LEU A 57 -10.97 -20.15 -12.98
N ASP A 58 -11.91 -21.08 -12.83
CA ASP A 58 -12.72 -21.56 -13.96
C ASP A 58 -13.45 -20.36 -14.59
N TYR A 59 -13.28 -20.19 -15.90
CA TYR A 59 -13.81 -19.04 -16.63
C TYR A 59 -14.72 -19.48 -17.77
N SER A 60 -15.77 -18.70 -18.02
CA SER A 60 -16.61 -18.82 -19.20
C SER A 60 -17.23 -17.47 -19.52
N ALA A 61 -17.53 -17.18 -20.79
CA ALA A 61 -18.11 -15.91 -21.21
C ALA A 61 -19.46 -15.57 -20.51
N ASP A 62 -20.17 -16.59 -20.01
CA ASP A 62 -21.49 -16.48 -19.37
C ASP A 62 -21.45 -16.39 -17.84
N THR A 63 -20.26 -16.28 -17.22
CA THR A 63 -20.18 -16.12 -15.75
C THR A 63 -20.52 -14.70 -15.31
N GLY A 64 -20.92 -14.57 -14.04
CA GLY A 64 -21.20 -13.27 -13.42
C GLY A 64 -19.97 -12.35 -13.28
N ILE A 65 -18.75 -12.86 -13.55
CA ILE A 65 -17.49 -12.11 -13.45
C ILE A 65 -16.81 -12.10 -14.82
N LYS A 66 -16.86 -10.96 -15.51
CA LYS A 66 -16.14 -10.72 -16.78
C LYS A 66 -14.83 -10.00 -16.48
N PHE A 67 -13.74 -10.74 -16.40
CA PHE A 67 -12.41 -10.15 -16.37
C PHE A 67 -11.92 -9.97 -17.81
N LYS A 68 -11.33 -8.80 -18.10
CA LYS A 68 -10.44 -8.71 -19.25
C LYS A 68 -9.24 -9.62 -19.01
N TYR A 69 -8.86 -10.35 -20.03
CA TYR A 69 -7.78 -11.33 -19.99
C TYR A 69 -6.77 -11.05 -21.10
N ARG A 70 -5.57 -11.58 -20.92
CA ARG A 70 -4.47 -11.50 -21.87
C ARG A 70 -3.68 -12.81 -21.89
N LEU A 71 -3.03 -13.06 -23.01
CA LEU A 71 -2.12 -14.18 -23.17
C LEU A 71 -0.90 -14.06 -22.25
N PHE A 72 -0.28 -15.20 -21.97
CA PHE A 72 1.05 -15.25 -21.36
C PHE A 72 2.09 -14.69 -22.34
N GLU A 73 3.17 -14.10 -21.80
CA GLU A 73 4.29 -13.64 -22.63
C GLU A 73 4.91 -14.81 -23.41
N GLY A 74 5.18 -14.58 -24.70
CA GLY A 74 5.71 -15.58 -25.63
C GLY A 74 4.66 -16.47 -26.31
N VAL A 75 3.38 -16.41 -25.92
CA VAL A 75 2.30 -17.11 -26.62
C VAL A 75 1.97 -16.39 -27.94
N ASP A 76 1.66 -17.15 -28.98
CA ASP A 76 1.32 -16.62 -30.30
C ASP A 76 0.04 -15.76 -30.24
N LYS A 77 0.10 -14.56 -30.83
CA LYS A 77 -1.01 -13.60 -30.87
C LYS A 77 -2.25 -14.11 -31.59
N GLN A 78 -2.12 -15.14 -32.44
CA GLN A 78 -3.29 -15.76 -33.07
C GLN A 78 -4.31 -16.29 -32.05
N TYR A 79 -3.88 -16.58 -30.81
CA TYR A 79 -4.75 -17.04 -29.73
C TYR A 79 -5.38 -15.91 -28.90
N GLU A 80 -5.16 -14.63 -29.21
CA GLU A 80 -5.73 -13.50 -28.45
C GLU A 80 -7.27 -13.48 -28.49
N SER A 81 -7.87 -14.02 -29.54
CA SER A 81 -9.33 -14.13 -29.71
C SER A 81 -9.94 -15.33 -28.98
N VAL A 82 -9.13 -16.25 -28.45
CA VAL A 82 -9.60 -17.44 -27.73
C VAL A 82 -10.19 -17.02 -26.39
N VAL A 83 -11.41 -17.46 -26.09
CA VAL A 83 -12.00 -17.32 -24.76
C VAL A 83 -11.36 -18.37 -23.85
N PRO A 84 -10.73 -17.98 -22.72
CA PRO A 84 -10.06 -18.94 -21.85
C PRO A 84 -11.07 -19.84 -21.12
N ASP A 85 -10.69 -21.09 -20.90
CA ASP A 85 -11.38 -22.02 -20.00
C ASP A 85 -11.04 -21.68 -18.53
N SER A 86 -9.90 -21.04 -18.29
CA SER A 86 -9.42 -20.69 -16.95
C SER A 86 -8.55 -19.42 -16.92
N LEU A 87 -8.62 -18.69 -15.81
CA LEU A 87 -7.75 -17.55 -15.52
C LEU A 87 -6.77 -17.90 -14.41
N VAL A 88 -5.48 -17.68 -14.64
CA VAL A 88 -4.42 -17.96 -13.66
C VAL A 88 -4.29 -16.79 -12.69
N LEU A 89 -4.69 -17.02 -11.45
CA LEU A 89 -4.66 -16.04 -10.35
C LEU A 89 -3.31 -16.03 -9.62
N ASP A 90 -2.66 -17.18 -9.48
CA ASP A 90 -1.31 -17.29 -8.94
C ASP A 90 -0.48 -18.31 -9.74
N GLY A 91 0.83 -18.11 -9.76
CA GLY A 91 1.76 -18.94 -10.54
C GLY A 91 2.10 -18.36 -11.90
N GLN A 92 1.62 -17.15 -12.23
CA GLN A 92 1.92 -16.45 -13.48
C GLN A 92 3.40 -16.53 -13.84
N GLN A 93 4.29 -16.08 -12.95
CA GLN A 93 5.71 -15.96 -13.30
C GLN A 93 6.36 -17.31 -13.59
N ARG A 94 5.99 -18.34 -12.83
CA ARG A 94 6.45 -19.72 -13.01
C ARG A 94 5.95 -20.29 -14.34
N LEU A 95 4.64 -20.21 -14.59
CA LEU A 95 4.03 -20.76 -15.81
C LEU A 95 4.48 -20.04 -17.09
N THR A 96 4.64 -18.71 -17.06
CA THR A 96 5.23 -17.95 -18.17
C THR A 96 6.64 -18.45 -18.47
N THR A 97 7.48 -18.61 -17.45
CA THR A 97 8.86 -19.08 -17.61
C THR A 97 8.90 -20.49 -18.18
N LEU A 98 8.15 -21.42 -17.60
CA LEU A 98 8.12 -22.82 -18.05
C LEU A 98 7.60 -22.93 -19.48
N TYR A 99 6.58 -22.16 -19.86
CA TYR A 99 6.09 -22.12 -21.23
C TYR A 99 7.17 -21.61 -22.20
N GLN A 100 7.82 -20.49 -21.89
CA GLN A 100 8.86 -19.93 -22.74
C GLN A 100 10.09 -20.84 -22.86
N VAL A 101 10.48 -21.55 -21.79
CA VAL A 101 11.65 -22.45 -21.80
C VAL A 101 11.35 -23.75 -22.54
N PHE A 102 10.20 -24.37 -22.30
CA PHE A 102 9.94 -25.74 -22.72
C PHE A 102 9.05 -25.88 -23.97
N MET A 103 8.33 -24.82 -24.36
CA MET A 103 7.37 -24.87 -25.49
C MET A 103 7.67 -23.85 -26.59
N SER A 104 8.30 -22.72 -26.27
CA SER A 104 8.62 -21.69 -27.28
C SER A 104 9.85 -22.05 -28.10
N LYS A 105 9.80 -21.81 -29.42
CA LYS A 105 10.96 -21.89 -30.31
C LYS A 105 11.79 -20.59 -30.34
N ASN A 106 11.20 -19.49 -29.87
CA ASN A 106 11.85 -18.18 -29.79
C ASN A 106 12.67 -18.07 -28.49
N PRO A 107 13.73 -17.25 -28.46
CA PRO A 107 14.51 -17.05 -27.24
C PRO A 107 13.66 -16.35 -26.18
N VAL A 108 13.89 -16.70 -24.92
CA VAL A 108 13.25 -16.08 -23.76
C VAL A 108 13.80 -14.68 -23.60
N VAL A 109 12.91 -13.68 -23.68
CA VAL A 109 13.26 -12.29 -23.44
C VAL A 109 13.23 -12.07 -21.92
N THR A 110 14.38 -12.01 -21.24
CA THR A 110 14.54 -11.89 -19.79
C THR A 110 15.38 -10.68 -19.38
N ARG A 111 15.73 -10.54 -18.10
CA ARG A 111 16.51 -9.43 -17.51
C ARG A 111 17.82 -9.93 -16.92
N MET A 112 18.81 -9.05 -16.84
CA MET A 112 20.03 -9.35 -16.08
C MET A 112 19.75 -9.29 -14.58
N ASP A 113 20.44 -10.12 -13.79
CA ASP A 113 20.37 -10.07 -12.32
C ASP A 113 21.02 -8.77 -11.78
N THR A 114 22.09 -8.31 -12.44
CA THR A 114 22.86 -7.12 -12.08
C THR A 114 22.22 -5.81 -12.52
N ASP A 115 21.38 -5.82 -13.55
CA ASP A 115 20.63 -4.66 -14.06
C ASP A 115 19.24 -5.08 -14.55
N LYS A 116 18.23 -4.74 -13.75
CA LYS A 116 16.84 -5.15 -13.95
C LYS A 116 16.12 -4.38 -15.06
N ASP A 117 16.71 -3.30 -15.57
CA ASP A 117 16.14 -2.52 -16.68
C ASP A 117 16.70 -2.98 -18.03
N SER A 118 17.86 -3.64 -18.03
CA SER A 118 18.46 -4.23 -19.23
C SER A 118 17.78 -5.54 -19.64
N THR A 119 17.26 -5.57 -20.87
CA THR A 119 16.60 -6.74 -21.45
C THR A 119 17.60 -7.58 -22.24
N ILE A 120 17.59 -8.89 -22.04
CA ILE A 120 18.45 -9.87 -22.73
C ILE A 120 17.60 -10.99 -23.34
N LYS A 121 18.14 -11.69 -24.33
CA LYS A 121 17.48 -12.84 -24.96
C LYS A 121 18.30 -14.10 -24.74
N ARG A 122 17.66 -15.16 -24.24
CA ARG A 122 18.33 -16.40 -23.83
C ARG A 122 17.67 -17.65 -24.37
N TYR A 123 18.48 -18.62 -24.75
CA TYR A 123 18.08 -20.02 -24.86
C TYR A 123 18.60 -20.79 -23.66
N TYR A 124 17.86 -21.81 -23.23
CA TYR A 124 18.22 -22.64 -22.09
C TYR A 124 18.49 -24.07 -22.55
N TYR A 125 19.65 -24.57 -22.14
CA TYR A 125 20.13 -25.91 -22.41
C TYR A 125 20.43 -26.62 -21.09
N ILE A 126 20.49 -27.94 -21.14
CA ILE A 126 21.03 -28.76 -20.05
C ILE A 126 22.23 -29.54 -20.58
N ASP A 127 23.34 -29.40 -19.88
CA ASP A 127 24.58 -30.14 -20.10
C ASP A 127 24.37 -31.57 -19.60
N ILE A 128 24.33 -32.53 -20.52
CA ILE A 128 23.97 -33.91 -20.23
C ILE A 128 24.98 -34.56 -19.27
N GLU A 129 26.28 -34.32 -19.48
CA GLU A 129 27.33 -34.95 -18.66
C GLU A 129 27.30 -34.44 -17.23
N LYS A 130 27.13 -33.12 -17.06
CA LYS A 130 27.01 -32.52 -15.73
C LYS A 130 25.73 -32.95 -15.03
N ALA A 131 24.61 -33.03 -15.74
CA ALA A 131 23.32 -33.28 -15.12
C ALA A 131 23.19 -34.70 -14.54
N ILE A 132 23.87 -35.70 -15.13
CA ILE A 132 23.87 -37.10 -14.66
C ILE A 132 25.00 -37.39 -13.66
N ASN A 133 25.84 -36.41 -13.35
CA ASN A 133 26.93 -36.55 -12.40
C ASN A 133 26.45 -36.15 -10.99
N PRO A 134 26.42 -37.09 -10.02
CA PRO A 134 25.91 -36.81 -8.68
C PRO A 134 26.79 -35.83 -7.87
N GLU A 135 28.03 -35.59 -8.27
CA GLU A 135 28.96 -34.69 -7.58
C GLU A 135 28.84 -33.22 -8.03
N ILE A 136 28.06 -32.94 -9.08
CA ILE A 136 27.87 -31.61 -9.63
C ILE A 136 26.49 -31.08 -9.26
N ASP A 137 26.42 -29.82 -8.82
CA ASP A 137 25.15 -29.16 -8.54
C ASP A 137 24.30 -29.08 -9.82
N ARG A 138 22.99 -29.38 -9.72
CA ARG A 138 22.10 -29.39 -10.90
C ARG A 138 22.03 -28.01 -11.55
N LEU A 139 22.20 -26.93 -10.80
CA LEU A 139 22.22 -25.58 -11.34
C LEU A 139 23.38 -25.36 -12.32
N ASP A 140 24.54 -25.97 -12.06
CA ASP A 140 25.73 -25.83 -12.92
C ASP A 140 25.61 -26.59 -14.25
N ALA A 141 24.64 -27.52 -14.35
CA ALA A 141 24.28 -28.19 -15.59
C ALA A 141 23.33 -27.36 -16.46
N ILE A 142 22.73 -26.29 -15.94
CA ILE A 142 21.76 -25.46 -16.67
C ILE A 142 22.49 -24.31 -17.34
N ILE A 143 22.47 -24.31 -18.67
CA ILE A 143 23.23 -23.36 -19.48
C ILE A 143 22.28 -22.34 -20.10
N SER A 144 22.40 -21.09 -19.65
CA SER A 144 21.79 -19.91 -20.29
C SER A 144 22.74 -19.33 -21.34
N ILE A 145 22.34 -19.36 -22.61
CA ILE A 145 23.14 -18.88 -23.76
C ILE A 145 22.42 -17.76 -24.50
N SER A 146 23.16 -16.83 -25.12
CA SER A 146 22.58 -15.71 -25.87
C SER A 146 21.79 -16.18 -27.10
N GLU A 147 21.08 -15.25 -27.75
CA GLU A 147 20.34 -15.55 -28.99
C GLU A 147 21.23 -16.05 -30.14
N ASP A 148 22.52 -15.67 -30.14
CA ASP A 148 23.51 -16.13 -31.11
C ASP A 148 23.98 -17.57 -30.86
N LYS A 149 23.59 -18.18 -29.73
CA LYS A 149 23.97 -19.53 -29.31
C LYS A 149 25.49 -19.76 -29.22
N ILE A 150 26.23 -18.71 -28.85
CA ILE A 150 27.68 -18.78 -28.60
C ILE A 150 27.96 -18.24 -27.20
N LYS A 151 28.86 -18.89 -26.46
CA LYS A 151 29.46 -18.37 -25.24
C LYS A 151 30.94 -18.07 -25.49
N THR A 152 31.38 -16.88 -25.10
CA THR A 152 32.75 -16.42 -25.30
C THR A 152 33.40 -15.98 -23.99
N GLU A 153 34.72 -16.09 -23.92
CA GLU A 153 35.57 -15.51 -22.86
C GLU A 153 36.53 -14.46 -23.46
N ASN A 154 37.33 -13.82 -22.59
CA ASN A 154 38.35 -12.83 -22.99
C ASN A 154 37.79 -11.66 -23.82
N ILE A 155 36.67 -11.07 -23.36
CA ILE A 155 36.00 -9.94 -24.05
C ILE A 155 35.58 -10.34 -25.48
N GLY A 156 34.98 -11.51 -25.65
CA GLY A 156 34.41 -11.94 -26.92
C GLY A 156 35.41 -12.47 -27.95
N ARG A 157 36.68 -12.71 -27.57
CA ARG A 157 37.73 -13.12 -28.50
C ARG A 157 37.84 -14.63 -28.69
N GLU A 158 37.41 -15.40 -27.70
CA GLU A 158 37.54 -16.86 -27.70
C GLU A 158 36.18 -17.51 -27.46
N ILE A 159 35.77 -18.40 -28.37
CA ILE A 159 34.52 -19.16 -28.27
C ILE A 159 34.77 -20.38 -27.38
N ILE A 160 34.14 -20.40 -26.21
CA ILE A 160 34.22 -21.51 -25.26
C ILE A 160 33.08 -22.52 -25.42
N LEU A 161 31.97 -22.11 -26.04
CA LEU A 161 30.84 -22.97 -26.36
C LEU A 161 30.13 -22.45 -27.60
N ASP A 162 29.91 -23.34 -28.57
CA ASP A 162 29.16 -23.05 -29.81
C ASP A 162 28.00 -24.02 -29.88
N LEU A 163 26.78 -23.50 -30.07
CA LEU A 163 25.54 -24.27 -30.17
C LEU A 163 24.68 -23.79 -31.35
N ARG A 164 25.29 -23.15 -32.35
CA ARG A 164 24.57 -22.58 -33.50
C ARG A 164 23.89 -23.64 -34.33
N THR A 165 24.56 -24.78 -34.55
CA THR A 165 24.03 -25.90 -35.33
C THR A 165 23.64 -27.07 -34.45
N ARG A 166 22.84 -27.98 -35.02
CA ARG A 166 22.44 -29.20 -34.32
C ARG A 166 23.62 -30.15 -34.07
N GLU A 167 24.59 -30.16 -34.97
CA GLU A 167 25.85 -30.91 -34.79
C GLU A 167 26.67 -30.33 -33.64
N ASP A 168 26.70 -29.01 -33.46
CA ASP A 168 27.38 -28.37 -32.34
C ASP A 168 26.71 -28.70 -30.99
N GLU A 169 25.37 -28.76 -30.95
CA GLU A 169 24.62 -29.24 -29.79
C GLU A 169 25.02 -30.68 -29.43
N TYR A 170 25.13 -31.57 -30.43
CA TYR A 170 25.52 -32.96 -30.22
C TYR A 170 26.97 -33.09 -29.75
N LYS A 171 27.89 -32.37 -30.39
CA LYS A 171 29.31 -32.38 -30.07
C LYS A 171 29.58 -31.97 -28.62
N ASN A 172 28.83 -31.00 -28.11
CA ASN A 172 28.97 -30.51 -26.74
C ASN A 172 28.02 -31.19 -25.74
N LEU A 173 27.23 -32.19 -26.16
CA LEU A 173 26.25 -32.90 -25.33
C LEU A 173 25.27 -31.94 -24.62
N MET A 174 24.81 -30.92 -25.34
CA MET A 174 23.92 -29.87 -24.81
C MET A 174 22.49 -30.09 -25.31
N PHE A 175 21.60 -30.55 -24.43
CA PHE A 175 20.20 -30.78 -24.78
C PHE A 175 19.37 -29.47 -24.71
N PRO A 176 18.72 -29.05 -25.81
CA PRO A 176 17.85 -27.88 -25.83
C PRO A 176 16.53 -28.13 -25.09
N LEU A 177 16.25 -27.37 -24.03
CA LEU A 177 15.08 -27.61 -23.16
C LEU A 177 13.75 -27.39 -23.89
N ASN A 178 13.70 -26.57 -24.94
CA ASN A 178 12.49 -26.33 -25.72
C ASN A 178 12.01 -27.54 -26.53
N LEU A 179 12.80 -28.62 -26.62
CA LEU A 179 12.40 -29.88 -27.28
C LEU A 179 11.84 -30.93 -26.32
N THR A 180 11.82 -30.65 -25.00
CA THR A 180 11.44 -31.62 -23.95
C THR A 180 10.05 -32.24 -24.15
N PHE A 181 9.08 -31.46 -24.65
CA PHE A 181 7.70 -31.91 -24.82
C PHE A 181 7.26 -32.07 -26.29
N SER A 182 8.15 -31.81 -27.26
CA SER A 182 7.85 -31.95 -28.70
C SER A 182 8.73 -33.00 -29.37
N ASP A 183 10.02 -32.73 -29.51
CA ASP A 183 10.92 -33.42 -30.46
C ASP A 183 12.11 -34.10 -29.74
N THR A 184 11.93 -34.49 -28.48
CA THR A 184 12.99 -35.09 -27.65
C THR A 184 13.60 -36.33 -28.30
N MET A 185 12.76 -37.23 -28.82
CA MET A 185 13.26 -38.49 -29.40
C MET A 185 14.06 -38.21 -30.67
N ASP A 186 13.60 -37.31 -31.53
CA ASP A 186 14.29 -36.95 -32.77
C ASP A 186 15.68 -36.38 -32.48
N TRP A 187 15.79 -35.53 -31.46
CA TRP A 187 17.09 -35.01 -31.02
C TRP A 187 18.00 -36.13 -30.49
N ILE A 188 17.47 -37.02 -29.64
CA ILE A 188 18.23 -38.17 -29.11
C ILE A 188 18.73 -39.06 -30.25
N TRP A 189 17.88 -39.43 -31.20
CA TRP A 189 18.27 -40.23 -32.35
C TRP A 189 19.35 -39.56 -33.21
N GLY A 190 19.24 -38.24 -33.39
CA GLY A 190 20.27 -37.43 -34.05
C GLY A 190 21.62 -37.50 -33.35
N LEU A 191 21.65 -37.34 -32.02
CA LEU A 191 22.88 -37.46 -31.22
C LEU A 191 23.50 -38.85 -31.33
N ILE A 192 22.71 -39.93 -31.21
CA ILE A 192 23.23 -41.31 -31.32
C ILE A 192 23.75 -41.61 -32.74
N THR A 193 23.15 -41.01 -33.76
CA THR A 193 23.62 -41.13 -35.14
C THR A 193 24.96 -40.42 -35.32
N TYR A 194 25.13 -39.25 -34.70
CA TYR A 194 26.38 -38.46 -34.73
C TYR A 194 27.49 -39.13 -33.91
N ASN A 195 27.20 -39.58 -32.69
CA ASN A 195 28.13 -40.27 -31.80
C ASN A 195 27.46 -41.47 -31.11
N LYS A 196 27.73 -42.67 -31.63
CA LYS A 196 27.18 -43.93 -31.08
C LYS A 196 27.63 -44.22 -29.65
N GLU A 197 28.78 -43.70 -29.23
CA GLU A 197 29.32 -43.91 -27.88
C GLU A 197 28.56 -43.12 -26.81
N ALA A 198 27.75 -42.12 -27.20
CA ALA A 198 26.92 -41.35 -26.27
C ALA A 198 25.72 -42.14 -25.71
N MET A 199 25.42 -43.34 -26.25
CA MET A 199 24.22 -44.13 -25.88
C MET A 199 24.05 -44.34 -24.36
N PRO A 200 25.08 -44.77 -23.59
CA PRO A 200 24.91 -45.02 -22.16
C PRO A 200 24.61 -43.73 -21.38
N ILE A 201 25.27 -42.63 -21.75
CA ILE A 201 25.10 -41.30 -21.14
C ILE A 201 23.68 -40.78 -21.39
N VAL A 202 23.21 -40.88 -22.64
CA VAL A 202 21.87 -40.41 -23.03
C VAL A 202 20.76 -41.28 -22.42
N GLN A 203 20.97 -42.60 -22.32
CA GLN A 203 20.03 -43.48 -21.61
C GLN A 203 19.88 -43.08 -20.14
N LYS A 204 20.99 -42.79 -19.46
CA LYS A 204 20.97 -42.32 -18.06
C LYS A 204 20.25 -40.98 -17.94
N PHE A 205 20.57 -40.02 -18.81
CA PHE A 205 19.90 -38.72 -18.88
C PHE A 205 18.39 -38.83 -19.12
N GLN A 206 17.98 -39.73 -20.00
CA GLN A 206 16.58 -39.99 -20.27
C GLN A 206 15.85 -40.51 -19.03
N GLN A 207 16.43 -41.50 -18.33
CA GLN A 207 15.82 -42.13 -17.16
C GLN A 207 15.79 -41.22 -15.93
N GLU A 208 16.88 -40.50 -15.65
CA GLU A 208 17.04 -39.71 -14.43
C GLU A 208 16.46 -38.31 -14.53
N ILE A 209 16.30 -37.77 -15.75
CA ILE A 209 15.90 -36.36 -15.94
C ILE A 209 14.68 -36.22 -16.84
N LEU A 210 14.74 -36.72 -18.08
CA LEU A 210 13.65 -36.46 -19.05
C LEU A 210 12.34 -37.17 -18.67
N GLU A 211 12.39 -38.43 -18.22
CA GLU A 211 11.20 -39.18 -17.84
C GLU A 211 10.50 -38.62 -16.58
N PRO A 212 11.22 -38.30 -15.48
CA PRO A 212 10.64 -37.57 -14.35
C PRO A 212 10.05 -36.23 -14.78
N LEU A 213 10.77 -35.46 -15.60
CA LEU A 213 10.33 -34.16 -16.10
C LEU A 213 9.03 -34.25 -16.90
N LYS A 214 8.87 -35.28 -17.74
CA LYS A 214 7.64 -35.53 -18.51
C LYS A 214 6.45 -35.96 -17.65
N LYS A 215 6.72 -36.65 -16.54
CA LYS A 215 5.71 -37.12 -15.57
C LYS A 215 5.43 -36.10 -14.48
N TYR A 216 6.21 -35.02 -14.39
CA TYR A 216 6.08 -34.01 -13.36
C TYR A 216 4.65 -33.47 -13.32
N THR A 217 4.10 -33.44 -12.12
CA THR A 217 2.76 -32.89 -11.86
C THR A 217 2.88 -31.61 -11.06
N PHE A 218 2.12 -30.61 -11.49
CA PHE A 218 2.08 -29.29 -10.88
C PHE A 218 0.79 -29.19 -10.05
N PRO A 219 0.88 -28.90 -8.73
CA PRO A 219 -0.31 -28.75 -7.90
C PRO A 219 -1.14 -27.53 -8.36
N VAL A 220 -2.38 -27.77 -8.77
CA VAL A 220 -3.30 -26.71 -9.23
C VAL A 220 -4.52 -26.65 -8.31
N ILE A 221 -4.75 -25.47 -7.75
CA ILE A 221 -5.92 -25.13 -6.97
C ILE A 221 -6.90 -24.38 -7.87
N THR A 222 -8.03 -24.98 -8.19
CA THR A 222 -9.06 -24.41 -9.06
C THR A 222 -10.24 -23.90 -8.25
N LEU A 223 -10.54 -22.61 -8.40
CA LEU A 223 -11.74 -21.95 -7.90
C LEU A 223 -12.86 -22.14 -8.92
N ALA A 224 -14.05 -22.52 -8.44
CA ALA A 224 -15.20 -22.73 -9.30
C ALA A 224 -15.69 -21.41 -9.92
N LYS A 225 -16.30 -21.50 -11.10
CA LYS A 225 -16.77 -20.34 -11.87
C LYS A 225 -17.86 -19.49 -11.19
N ASP A 226 -18.53 -20.06 -10.17
CA ASP A 226 -19.54 -19.42 -9.33
C ASP A 226 -18.96 -18.79 -8.05
N THR A 227 -17.63 -18.83 -7.87
CA THR A 227 -16.95 -18.19 -6.74
C THR A 227 -17.22 -16.68 -6.76
N THR A 228 -17.72 -16.15 -5.64
CA THR A 228 -18.02 -14.73 -5.50
C THR A 228 -16.77 -13.86 -5.71
N PRO A 229 -16.88 -12.66 -6.33
CA PRO A 229 -15.76 -11.74 -6.49
C PRO A 229 -15.02 -11.45 -5.17
N GLU A 230 -15.76 -11.35 -4.07
CA GLU A 230 -15.23 -11.13 -2.71
C GLU A 230 -14.26 -12.26 -2.31
N ALA A 231 -14.70 -13.51 -2.49
CA ALA A 231 -13.91 -14.69 -2.16
C ALA A 231 -12.66 -14.79 -3.05
N VAL A 232 -12.78 -14.51 -4.36
CA VAL A 232 -11.61 -14.43 -5.27
C VAL A 232 -10.60 -13.40 -4.75
N CYS A 233 -11.08 -12.21 -4.37
CA CYS A 233 -10.23 -11.14 -3.83
C CYS A 233 -9.51 -11.56 -2.55
N GLN A 234 -10.24 -12.15 -1.61
CA GLN A 234 -9.71 -12.53 -0.31
C GLN A 234 -8.71 -13.70 -0.42
N ILE A 235 -9.02 -14.70 -1.25
CA ILE A 235 -8.11 -15.81 -1.50
C ILE A 235 -6.83 -15.28 -2.16
N PHE A 236 -6.96 -14.37 -3.14
CA PHE A 236 -5.81 -13.75 -3.77
C PHE A 236 -4.96 -12.93 -2.77
N GLU A 237 -5.58 -12.08 -1.94
CA GLU A 237 -4.88 -11.29 -0.91
C GLU A 237 -4.11 -12.19 0.07
N ASN A 238 -4.67 -13.35 0.44
CA ASN A 238 -4.04 -14.28 1.37
C ASN A 238 -2.89 -15.07 0.74
N VAL A 239 -2.98 -15.41 -0.55
CA VAL A 239 -1.99 -16.24 -1.26
C VAL A 239 -0.86 -15.39 -1.87
N ASN A 240 -1.16 -14.18 -2.34
CA ASN A 240 -0.18 -13.27 -2.93
C ASN A 240 0.46 -12.34 -1.88
N THR A 241 1.38 -12.90 -1.09
CA THR A 241 2.24 -12.10 -0.18
C THR A 241 3.48 -11.51 -0.86
N GLY A 242 3.87 -12.01 -2.05
CA GLY A 242 5.04 -11.54 -2.83
C GLY A 242 4.73 -10.95 -4.23
N GLY A 243 3.45 -10.83 -4.60
CA GLY A 243 2.96 -10.34 -5.90
C GLY A 243 2.28 -8.95 -5.84
N VAL A 244 1.71 -8.46 -6.96
CA VAL A 244 0.81 -7.30 -6.91
C VAL A 244 -0.42 -7.71 -6.11
N THR A 245 -0.72 -7.04 -5.00
CA THR A 245 -1.90 -7.33 -4.20
C THR A 245 -3.17 -7.04 -5.03
N LEU A 246 -4.02 -8.05 -5.23
CA LEU A 246 -5.33 -7.84 -5.85
C LEU A 246 -6.26 -7.17 -4.84
N THR A 247 -6.06 -5.87 -4.69
CA THR A 247 -6.95 -5.07 -3.85
C THR A 247 -8.32 -4.95 -4.52
N VAL A 248 -9.33 -4.57 -3.74
CA VAL A 248 -10.67 -4.21 -4.25
C VAL A 248 -10.61 -3.26 -5.44
N PHE A 249 -9.62 -2.36 -5.43
CA PHE A 249 -9.40 -1.40 -6.52
C PHE A 249 -9.08 -2.07 -7.84
N GLU A 250 -8.24 -3.12 -7.82
CA GLU A 250 -7.87 -3.88 -9.02
C GLU A 250 -9.10 -4.59 -9.61
N LEU A 251 -9.93 -5.20 -8.76
CA LEU A 251 -11.16 -5.87 -9.21
C LEU A 251 -12.17 -4.91 -9.83
N VAL A 252 -12.42 -3.76 -9.19
CA VAL A 252 -13.35 -2.76 -9.73
C VAL A 252 -12.80 -2.19 -11.04
N THR A 253 -11.49 -1.94 -11.12
CA THR A 253 -10.83 -1.51 -12.36
C THR A 253 -11.03 -2.52 -13.48
N ALA A 254 -10.81 -3.80 -13.19
CA ALA A 254 -10.98 -4.88 -14.17
C ALA A 254 -12.44 -5.02 -14.63
N LYS A 255 -13.40 -4.92 -13.71
CA LYS A 255 -14.83 -4.92 -14.00
C LYS A 255 -15.19 -3.77 -14.93
N PHE A 256 -14.73 -2.56 -14.64
CA PHE A 256 -15.04 -1.36 -15.43
C PHE A 256 -14.39 -1.37 -16.82
N ALA A 257 -13.18 -1.92 -16.94
CA ALA A 257 -12.49 -2.06 -18.21
C ALA A 257 -13.27 -2.92 -19.24
N ALA A 258 -14.16 -3.81 -18.78
CA ALA A 258 -15.00 -4.64 -19.63
C ALA A 258 -16.34 -3.98 -20.03
N MET A 259 -16.69 -2.83 -19.46
CA MET A 259 -18.04 -2.25 -19.56
C MET A 259 -18.12 -0.96 -20.37
N GLY A 260 -17.04 -0.19 -20.50
CA GLY A 260 -17.10 1.11 -21.18
C GLY A 260 -15.75 1.65 -21.67
N SER A 261 -15.78 2.88 -22.19
CA SER A 261 -14.63 3.53 -22.84
C SER A 261 -13.65 4.22 -21.89
N LYS A 262 -14.06 4.55 -20.65
CA LYS A 262 -13.21 5.20 -19.65
C LYS A 262 -12.52 4.17 -18.76
N ASN A 263 -11.23 4.35 -18.54
CA ASN A 263 -10.41 3.45 -17.75
C ASN A 263 -10.19 4.00 -16.33
N LEU A 264 -10.69 3.29 -15.31
CA LEU A 264 -10.54 3.69 -13.90
C LEU A 264 -9.06 3.85 -13.48
N ARG A 265 -8.14 3.04 -14.02
CA ARG A 265 -6.71 3.15 -13.71
C ARG A 265 -6.14 4.47 -14.19
N GLU A 266 -6.44 4.83 -15.41
CA GLU A 266 -5.93 6.04 -16.06
C GLU A 266 -6.47 7.29 -15.36
N GLU A 267 -7.77 7.29 -15.06
CA GLU A 267 -8.44 8.36 -14.31
C GLU A 267 -7.85 8.50 -12.90
N TRP A 268 -7.61 7.38 -12.22
CA TRP A 268 -6.95 7.37 -10.91
C TRP A 268 -5.51 7.92 -10.95
N ASN A 269 -4.74 7.57 -11.99
CA ASN A 269 -3.38 8.08 -12.16
C ASN A 269 -3.37 9.60 -12.43
N THR A 270 -4.30 10.08 -13.24
CA THR A 270 -4.52 11.51 -13.48
C THR A 270 -4.90 12.22 -12.18
N LEU A 271 -5.86 11.69 -11.45
CA LEU A 271 -6.32 12.23 -10.17
C LEU A 271 -5.20 12.27 -9.13
N LYS A 272 -4.37 11.22 -9.01
CA LYS A 272 -3.18 11.24 -8.13
C LYS A 272 -2.20 12.33 -8.53
N THR A 273 -1.99 12.52 -9.83
CA THR A 273 -1.10 13.56 -10.34
C THR A 273 -1.62 14.95 -9.98
N ASP A 274 -2.93 15.18 -10.13
CA ASP A 274 -3.58 16.44 -9.75
C ASP A 274 -3.50 16.70 -8.25
N PHE A 275 -3.77 15.70 -7.42
CA PHE A 275 -3.65 15.81 -5.97
C PHE A 275 -2.21 16.07 -5.51
N ASN A 276 -1.21 15.51 -6.21
CA ASN A 276 0.20 15.72 -5.91
C ASN A 276 0.73 17.10 -6.34
N LYS A 277 0.09 17.76 -7.32
CA LYS A 277 0.43 19.13 -7.74
C LYS A 277 0.01 20.19 -6.72
N ARG A 278 -0.87 19.87 -5.78
CA ARG A 278 -1.31 20.80 -4.74
C ARG A 278 -0.16 21.11 -3.79
N ASN A 279 -0.12 22.36 -3.30
CA ASN A 279 0.90 22.82 -2.36
C ASN A 279 0.83 22.07 -1.01
N ASP A 280 -0.38 21.68 -0.56
CA ASP A 280 -0.59 21.00 0.73
C ASP A 280 -0.16 19.51 0.73
N LYS A 281 -0.16 18.83 -0.42
CA LYS A 281 0.15 17.40 -0.57
C LYS A 281 -0.61 16.49 0.44
N LEU A 282 -1.76 16.94 0.97
CA LEU A 282 -2.52 16.20 2.00
C LEU A 282 -3.06 14.88 1.46
N LEU A 283 -3.43 14.87 0.20
CA LEU A 283 -4.05 13.73 -0.49
C LEU A 283 -3.02 12.80 -1.16
N LYS A 284 -1.72 13.04 -0.99
CA LYS A 284 -0.65 12.26 -1.62
C LYS A 284 -0.74 10.77 -1.29
N ASP A 285 -1.01 10.44 -0.04
CA ASP A 285 -1.04 9.06 0.45
C ASP A 285 -2.45 8.42 0.35
N LEU A 286 -3.39 9.06 -0.37
CA LEU A 286 -4.72 8.50 -0.63
C LEU A 286 -4.61 7.22 -1.47
N SER A 287 -5.21 6.15 -0.97
CA SER A 287 -5.24 4.84 -1.63
C SER A 287 -6.47 4.68 -2.52
N GLY A 288 -6.33 3.89 -3.58
CA GLY A 288 -7.44 3.55 -4.48
C GLY A 288 -8.61 2.89 -3.73
N PRO A 289 -8.38 1.92 -2.83
CA PRO A 289 -9.45 1.35 -2.01
C PRO A 289 -10.20 2.38 -1.15
N ASN A 290 -9.51 3.34 -0.52
CA ASN A 290 -10.17 4.38 0.26
C ASN A 290 -11.00 5.31 -0.62
N PHE A 291 -10.52 5.63 -1.81
CA PHE A 291 -11.27 6.42 -2.80
C PHE A 291 -12.56 5.70 -3.22
N LEU A 292 -12.48 4.41 -3.57
CA LEU A 292 -13.66 3.61 -3.93
C LEU A 292 -14.63 3.43 -2.76
N THR A 293 -14.13 3.30 -1.54
CA THR A 293 -14.97 3.24 -0.34
C THR A 293 -15.74 4.55 -0.17
N SER A 294 -15.09 5.69 -0.39
CA SER A 294 -15.73 7.02 -0.33
C SER A 294 -16.77 7.20 -1.43
N MET A 295 -16.48 6.72 -2.65
CA MET A 295 -17.45 6.73 -3.76
C MET A 295 -18.67 5.87 -3.44
N THR A 296 -18.44 4.66 -2.92
CA THR A 296 -19.52 3.74 -2.54
C THR A 296 -20.40 4.37 -1.47
N LEU A 297 -19.80 5.03 -0.48
CA LEU A 297 -20.53 5.75 0.56
C LEU A 297 -21.39 6.88 -0.01
N LEU A 298 -20.82 7.72 -0.88
CA LEU A 298 -21.53 8.81 -1.55
C LEU A 298 -22.74 8.30 -2.34
N LEU A 299 -22.53 7.30 -3.21
CA LEU A 299 -23.58 6.74 -4.05
C LEU A 299 -24.67 6.05 -3.22
N SER A 300 -24.28 5.32 -2.17
CA SER A 300 -25.22 4.66 -1.27
C SER A 300 -26.13 5.66 -0.57
N TYR A 301 -25.56 6.78 -0.11
CA TYR A 301 -26.31 7.87 0.52
C TYR A 301 -27.21 8.64 -0.48
N LEU A 302 -26.73 8.92 -1.69
CA LEU A 302 -27.53 9.51 -2.76
C LEU A 302 -28.76 8.65 -3.11
N LYS A 303 -28.58 7.33 -3.22
CA LYS A 303 -29.67 6.37 -3.46
C LYS A 303 -30.70 6.39 -2.33
N MET A 304 -30.25 6.43 -1.06
CA MET A 304 -31.14 6.55 0.10
C MET A 304 -31.96 7.85 0.04
N LYS A 305 -31.34 8.99 -0.26
CA LYS A 305 -32.03 10.29 -0.36
C LYS A 305 -32.99 10.39 -1.54
N LYS A 306 -32.79 9.60 -2.60
CA LYS A 306 -33.75 9.42 -3.71
C LYS A 306 -34.93 8.49 -3.37
N GLY A 307 -35.02 7.97 -2.14
CA GLY A 307 -36.13 7.13 -1.68
C GLY A 307 -35.96 5.63 -1.97
N VAL A 308 -34.77 5.18 -2.40
CA VAL A 308 -34.48 3.75 -2.53
C VAL A 308 -34.42 3.13 -1.14
N ARG A 309 -35.23 2.09 -0.88
CA ARG A 309 -35.27 1.37 0.40
C ARG A 309 -34.01 0.50 0.58
N GLN A 310 -32.89 1.15 0.88
CA GLN A 310 -31.63 0.50 1.21
C GLN A 310 -30.95 1.23 2.37
N THR A 311 -30.22 0.49 3.21
CA THR A 311 -29.36 1.08 4.24
C THR A 311 -28.07 1.59 3.60
N VAL A 312 -27.57 2.74 4.08
CA VAL A 312 -26.26 3.24 3.65
C VAL A 312 -25.18 2.25 4.05
N SER A 313 -24.31 1.88 3.11
CA SER A 313 -23.22 0.94 3.35
C SER A 313 -22.09 1.16 2.35
N CYS A 314 -20.86 0.97 2.81
CA CYS A 314 -19.64 1.09 2.01
C CYS A 314 -18.64 -0.05 2.32
N LYS A 315 -19.15 -1.23 2.70
CA LYS A 315 -18.29 -2.38 2.99
C LYS A 315 -17.65 -2.89 1.70
N LYS A 316 -16.58 -3.68 1.79
CA LYS A 316 -15.92 -4.32 0.63
C LYS A 316 -16.89 -4.92 -0.40
N LYS A 317 -17.92 -5.64 0.03
CA LYS A 317 -18.98 -6.22 -0.83
C LYS A 317 -19.80 -5.18 -1.60
N ASP A 318 -19.97 -3.98 -1.04
CA ASP A 318 -20.73 -2.90 -1.65
C ASP A 318 -19.86 -2.16 -2.67
N VAL A 319 -18.55 -2.04 -2.40
CA VAL A 319 -17.58 -1.49 -3.35
C VAL A 319 -17.51 -2.32 -4.63
N LEU A 320 -17.57 -3.66 -4.52
CA LEU A 320 -17.56 -4.56 -5.70
C LEU A 320 -18.85 -4.47 -6.53
N LYS A 321 -19.95 -3.98 -5.92
CA LYS A 321 -21.22 -3.72 -6.59
C LYS A 321 -21.30 -2.36 -7.27
N LEU A 322 -20.26 -1.53 -7.22
CA LEU A 322 -20.21 -0.27 -7.96
C LEU A 322 -20.54 -0.50 -9.45
N GLU A 323 -21.38 0.37 -9.99
CA GLU A 323 -21.79 0.37 -11.38
C GLU A 323 -20.99 1.42 -12.15
N TYR A 324 -20.66 1.11 -13.41
CA TYR A 324 -19.76 1.93 -14.24
C TYR A 324 -20.31 3.35 -14.44
N ASP A 325 -21.58 3.47 -14.85
CA ASP A 325 -22.19 4.77 -15.14
C ASP A 325 -22.32 5.63 -13.87
N ASP A 326 -22.88 5.07 -12.79
CA ASP A 326 -22.99 5.74 -11.48
C ASP A 326 -21.64 6.28 -11.00
N PHE A 327 -20.57 5.50 -11.15
CA PHE A 327 -19.22 5.89 -10.74
C PHE A 327 -18.71 7.09 -11.54
N PHE A 328 -18.75 7.01 -12.87
CA PHE A 328 -18.19 8.06 -13.72
C PHE A 328 -19.04 9.32 -13.77
N THR A 329 -20.35 9.23 -13.49
CA THR A 329 -21.22 10.40 -13.29
C THR A 329 -20.79 11.22 -12.08
N HIS A 330 -20.37 10.57 -10.99
CA HIS A 330 -20.04 11.25 -9.73
C HIS A 330 -18.54 11.36 -9.42
N LEU A 331 -17.67 11.01 -10.37
CA LEU A 331 -16.23 11.03 -10.21
C LEU A 331 -15.70 12.43 -9.86
N GLU A 332 -16.15 13.46 -10.60
CA GLU A 332 -15.74 14.84 -10.37
C GLU A 332 -16.30 15.41 -9.06
N ASP A 333 -17.52 15.02 -8.68
CA ASP A 333 -18.13 15.42 -7.41
C ASP A 333 -17.29 14.94 -6.22
N LEU A 334 -16.85 13.67 -6.27
CA LEU A 334 -16.00 13.11 -5.23
C LEU A 334 -14.60 13.71 -5.24
N LYS A 335 -14.02 14.00 -6.42
CA LYS A 335 -12.74 14.72 -6.55
C LYS A 335 -12.80 16.08 -5.86
N GLN A 336 -13.89 16.83 -6.08
CA GLN A 336 -14.14 18.09 -5.38
C GLN A 336 -14.36 17.86 -3.88
N GLY A 337 -15.09 16.81 -3.48
CA GLY A 337 -15.28 16.43 -2.08
C GLY A 337 -13.97 16.21 -1.32
N PHE A 338 -13.02 15.45 -1.90
CA PHE A 338 -11.68 15.28 -1.33
C PHE A 338 -10.90 16.60 -1.27
N THR A 339 -11.05 17.46 -2.27
CA THR A 339 -10.41 18.77 -2.29
C THR A 339 -10.94 19.68 -1.17
N CYS A 340 -12.26 19.71 -0.97
CA CYS A 340 -12.90 20.42 0.13
C CYS A 340 -12.49 19.84 1.50
N ALA A 341 -12.41 18.51 1.61
CA ALA A 341 -11.94 17.83 2.82
C ALA A 341 -10.48 18.21 3.17
N ALA A 342 -9.60 18.28 2.17
CA ALA A 342 -8.23 18.74 2.35
C ALA A 342 -8.17 20.21 2.81
N ASN A 343 -8.94 21.10 2.17
CA ASN A 343 -9.03 22.50 2.58
C ASN A 343 -9.56 22.65 4.01
N PHE A 344 -10.57 21.86 4.40
CA PHE A 344 -11.08 21.81 5.76
C PHE A 344 -9.99 21.36 6.75
N MET A 345 -9.21 20.32 6.43
CA MET A 345 -8.09 19.87 7.27
C MET A 345 -7.03 20.95 7.47
N VAL A 346 -6.72 21.74 6.43
CA VAL A 346 -5.83 22.90 6.55
C VAL A 346 -6.39 23.91 7.56
N GLN A 347 -7.69 24.21 7.52
CA GLN A 347 -8.34 25.08 8.53
C GLN A 347 -8.34 24.47 9.94
N GLN A 348 -8.19 23.16 10.06
CA GLN A 348 -8.03 22.47 11.35
C GLN A 348 -6.56 22.36 11.80
N GLY A 349 -5.61 22.99 11.10
CA GLY A 349 -4.18 22.98 11.46
C GLY A 349 -3.39 21.76 10.97
N ILE A 350 -3.93 21.00 10.01
CA ILE A 350 -3.31 19.81 9.42
C ILE A 350 -2.83 20.16 8.01
N TYR A 351 -1.52 20.17 7.81
CA TYR A 351 -0.93 20.69 6.57
C TYR A 351 -0.27 19.63 5.68
N LYS A 352 0.09 18.45 6.21
CA LYS A 352 0.78 17.38 5.46
C LYS A 352 0.06 16.05 5.63
N SER A 353 0.18 15.15 4.64
CA SER A 353 -0.46 13.82 4.69
C SER A 353 -0.05 12.98 5.91
N ILE A 354 1.23 13.07 6.30
CA ILE A 354 1.75 12.38 7.50
C ILE A 354 1.14 12.89 8.81
N ASP A 355 0.64 14.13 8.83
CA ASP A 355 0.04 14.77 10.01
C ASP A 355 -1.45 14.48 10.13
N ILE A 356 -2.07 13.79 9.15
CA ILE A 356 -3.48 13.37 9.22
C ILE A 356 -3.64 12.37 10.38
N PRO A 357 -4.53 12.64 11.37
CA PRO A 357 -4.79 11.73 12.49
C PRO A 357 -5.28 10.36 12.03
N TYR A 358 -6.32 10.34 11.19
CA TYR A 358 -6.94 9.14 10.64
C TYR A 358 -7.18 9.32 9.13
N SER A 359 -6.39 8.63 8.31
CA SER A 359 -6.63 8.57 6.86
C SER A 359 -7.99 7.91 6.51
N THR A 360 -8.51 7.09 7.42
CA THR A 360 -9.83 6.47 7.34
C THR A 360 -10.97 7.46 7.57
N GLN A 361 -10.79 8.50 8.39
CA GLN A 361 -11.83 9.53 8.63
C GLN A 361 -11.96 10.50 7.43
N LEU A 362 -10.93 10.58 6.58
CA LEU A 362 -10.99 11.32 5.31
C LEU A 362 -12.06 10.75 4.36
N ILE A 363 -12.38 9.45 4.46
CA ILE A 363 -13.37 8.75 3.62
C ILE A 363 -14.78 9.36 3.80
N PRO A 364 -15.39 9.34 5.00
CA PRO A 364 -16.69 9.96 5.18
C PRO A 364 -16.63 11.48 4.99
N LEU A 365 -15.54 12.15 5.39
CA LEU A 365 -15.41 13.60 5.22
C LEU A 365 -15.49 14.02 3.74
N ALA A 366 -14.80 13.32 2.85
CA ALA A 366 -14.85 13.58 1.41
C ALA A 366 -16.25 13.33 0.82
N ALA A 367 -16.92 12.23 1.23
CA ALA A 367 -18.27 11.92 0.79
C ALA A 367 -19.31 12.95 1.27
N ILE A 368 -19.16 13.45 2.50
CA ILE A 368 -20.01 14.51 3.07
C ILE A 368 -19.89 15.79 2.23
N PHE A 369 -18.66 16.25 1.96
CA PHE A 369 -18.45 17.44 1.13
C PHE A 369 -18.96 17.24 -0.31
N ALA A 370 -18.73 16.07 -0.91
CA ALA A 370 -19.22 15.77 -2.25
C ALA A 370 -20.76 15.83 -2.30
N TYR A 371 -21.45 15.23 -1.34
CA TYR A 371 -22.90 15.29 -1.25
C TYR A 371 -23.42 16.71 -1.01
N ASP A 372 -22.80 17.47 -0.10
CA ASP A 372 -23.21 18.84 0.22
C ASP A 372 -23.07 19.80 -0.98
N ASN A 373 -21.97 19.66 -1.73
CA ASN A 373 -21.74 20.41 -2.97
C ASN A 373 -22.82 20.15 -4.01
N LEU A 374 -23.32 18.91 -4.08
CA LEU A 374 -24.43 18.53 -4.94
C LEU A 374 -25.80 19.01 -4.42
N ASN A 375 -25.97 19.16 -3.10
CA ASN A 375 -27.29 19.30 -2.47
C ASN A 375 -27.35 20.47 -1.46
N GLY A 376 -27.32 21.69 -1.99
CA GLY A 376 -27.73 22.88 -1.23
C GLY A 376 -26.63 23.57 -0.40
N LYS A 377 -25.37 23.11 -0.49
CA LYS A 377 -24.19 23.76 0.10
C LYS A 377 -24.38 24.20 1.56
N LYS A 378 -24.99 23.35 2.39
CA LYS A 378 -25.27 23.65 3.79
C LYS A 378 -23.99 23.88 4.59
N LEU A 379 -22.87 23.26 4.19
CA LEU A 379 -21.55 23.48 4.81
C LEU A 379 -20.91 24.82 4.46
N SER A 380 -21.57 25.68 3.67
CA SER A 380 -21.15 27.08 3.54
C SER A 380 -21.51 27.92 4.77
N LEU A 381 -22.45 27.45 5.61
CA LEU A 381 -22.84 28.13 6.85
C LEU A 381 -21.83 27.82 7.97
N MET A 382 -21.35 28.86 8.64
CA MET A 382 -20.37 28.77 9.73
C MET A 382 -20.81 27.77 10.82
N GLN A 383 -22.08 27.83 11.24
CA GLN A 383 -22.62 26.92 12.26
C GLN A 383 -22.49 25.44 11.86
N ASN A 384 -22.70 25.10 10.59
CA ASN A 384 -22.64 23.72 10.10
C ASN A 384 -21.19 23.23 9.98
N LEU A 385 -20.26 24.14 9.64
CA LEU A 385 -18.83 23.85 9.68
C LEU A 385 -18.34 23.59 11.11
N ASP A 386 -18.88 24.32 12.10
CA ASP A 386 -18.55 24.08 13.50
C ASP A 386 -19.08 22.72 13.99
N LEU A 387 -20.27 22.31 13.57
CA LEU A 387 -20.78 20.95 13.82
C LEU A 387 -19.87 19.88 13.17
N LEU A 388 -19.47 20.09 11.91
CA LEU A 388 -18.55 19.18 11.23
C LEU A 388 -17.18 19.12 11.93
N ALA A 389 -16.67 20.25 12.42
CA ALA A 389 -15.44 20.31 13.21
C ALA A 389 -15.57 19.55 14.53
N LYS A 390 -16.67 19.72 15.27
CA LYS A 390 -16.94 18.94 16.49
C LYS A 390 -16.96 17.45 16.22
N TRP A 391 -17.64 17.00 15.15
CA TRP A 391 -17.62 15.60 14.74
C TRP A 391 -16.20 15.12 14.40
N PHE A 392 -15.45 15.91 13.63
CA PHE A 392 -14.09 15.58 13.24
C PHE A 392 -13.21 15.34 14.48
N TRP A 393 -13.19 16.31 15.40
CA TRP A 393 -12.39 16.25 16.62
C TRP A 393 -12.86 15.18 17.60
N CYS A 394 -14.17 14.94 17.73
CA CYS A 394 -14.70 13.80 18.49
C CYS A 394 -14.21 12.46 17.93
N GLY A 395 -14.13 12.33 16.60
CA GLY A 395 -13.55 11.16 15.95
C GLY A 395 -12.07 10.95 16.27
N VAL A 396 -11.29 12.04 16.23
CA VAL A 396 -9.84 12.02 16.51
C VAL A 396 -9.55 11.70 17.97
N PHE A 397 -10.11 12.47 18.91
CA PHE A 397 -9.81 12.33 20.33
C PHE A 397 -10.59 11.21 21.02
N GLY A 398 -11.73 10.78 20.46
CA GLY A 398 -12.38 9.53 20.85
C GLY A 398 -11.67 8.28 20.32
N GLU A 399 -10.62 8.44 19.50
CA GLU A 399 -9.85 7.36 18.86
C GLU A 399 -10.74 6.36 18.06
N LEU A 400 -11.82 6.86 17.46
CA LEU A 400 -12.93 6.06 16.93
C LEU A 400 -12.72 5.50 15.52
N TYR A 401 -11.63 5.90 14.84
CA TYR A 401 -11.35 5.58 13.44
C TYR A 401 -10.15 4.62 13.26
N GLY A 402 -9.71 3.97 14.33
CA GLY A 402 -8.57 3.04 14.30
C GLY A 402 -8.86 1.65 13.72
N SER A 403 -10.10 1.14 13.79
CA SER A 403 -10.46 -0.19 13.27
C SER A 403 -11.97 -0.36 13.06
N ALA A 404 -12.38 -1.24 12.13
CA ALA A 404 -13.78 -1.59 11.84
C ALA A 404 -14.70 -0.39 11.50
N ASN A 405 -14.22 0.51 10.65
CA ASN A 405 -14.81 1.84 10.47
C ASN A 405 -15.95 1.94 9.44
N GLU A 406 -16.15 0.94 8.56
CA GLU A 406 -17.08 1.09 7.42
C GLU A 406 -18.53 1.32 7.85
N THR A 407 -18.96 0.64 8.93
CA THR A 407 -20.30 0.85 9.51
C THR A 407 -20.42 2.27 10.10
N ARG A 408 -19.35 2.74 10.76
CA ARG A 408 -19.29 4.10 11.32
C ARG A 408 -19.40 5.16 10.22
N PHE A 409 -18.71 4.99 9.09
CA PHE A 409 -18.79 5.93 7.97
C PHE A 409 -20.23 6.11 7.46
N ALA A 410 -20.96 5.01 7.32
CA ALA A 410 -22.35 5.02 6.90
C ALA A 410 -23.27 5.71 7.92
N GLN A 411 -23.06 5.47 9.21
CA GLN A 411 -23.80 6.15 10.28
C GLN A 411 -23.45 7.64 10.35
N ASP A 412 -22.19 8.01 10.19
CA ASP A 412 -21.70 9.39 10.30
C ASP A 412 -22.26 10.29 9.22
N ILE A 413 -22.24 9.87 7.95
CA ILE A 413 -22.77 10.70 6.86
C ILE A 413 -24.25 10.99 7.07
N VAL A 414 -25.03 9.99 7.50
CA VAL A 414 -26.46 10.16 7.83
C VAL A 414 -26.61 11.09 9.03
N GLY A 415 -25.94 10.77 10.13
CA GLY A 415 -26.05 11.50 11.39
C GLY A 415 -25.63 12.95 11.29
N ILE A 416 -24.61 13.30 10.50
CA ILE A 416 -24.15 14.69 10.33
C ILE A 416 -25.23 15.54 9.65
N PHE A 417 -25.84 15.05 8.58
CA PHE A 417 -26.88 15.81 7.89
C PHE A 417 -28.18 15.88 8.70
N GLU A 418 -28.51 14.83 9.47
CA GLU A 418 -29.61 14.89 10.44
C GLU A 418 -29.32 15.90 11.56
N TRP A 419 -28.09 15.95 12.05
CA TRP A 419 -27.68 16.88 13.10
C TRP A 419 -27.72 18.35 12.65
N MET A 420 -27.42 18.62 11.37
CA MET A 420 -27.57 19.95 10.78
C MET A 420 -29.03 20.39 10.64
N GLU A 421 -29.98 19.46 10.63
CA GLU A 421 -31.42 19.74 10.54
C GLU A 421 -32.09 19.77 11.93
N ASN A 422 -31.57 19.00 12.87
CA ASN A 422 -32.07 18.90 14.24
C ASN A 422 -30.89 18.79 15.21
N GLU A 423 -30.68 19.83 16.03
CA GLU A 423 -29.58 19.88 17.00
C GLU A 423 -29.59 18.73 18.02
N ASN A 424 -30.75 18.11 18.26
CA ASN A 424 -30.89 16.96 19.15
C ASN A 424 -30.47 15.62 18.52
N ALA A 425 -30.31 15.56 17.19
CA ALA A 425 -29.90 14.37 16.46
C ALA A 425 -28.37 14.23 16.43
N VAL A 426 -27.73 14.23 17.61
CA VAL A 426 -26.27 14.22 17.73
C VAL A 426 -25.69 12.89 17.21
N PRO A 427 -24.68 12.90 16.32
CA PRO A 427 -24.09 11.68 15.76
C PRO A 427 -23.50 10.76 16.83
N GLU A 428 -23.53 9.45 16.58
CA GLU A 428 -22.99 8.44 17.50
C GLU A 428 -21.49 8.68 17.79
N THR A 429 -20.73 9.12 16.79
CA THR A 429 -19.31 9.46 16.94
C THR A 429 -19.09 10.61 17.93
N VAL A 430 -19.98 11.60 17.97
CA VAL A 430 -19.90 12.72 18.93
C VAL A 430 -20.34 12.27 20.32
N THR A 431 -21.43 11.50 20.43
CA THR A 431 -21.94 11.04 21.73
C THR A 431 -20.97 10.09 22.43
N ARG A 432 -20.40 9.11 21.69
CA ARG A 432 -19.48 8.10 22.22
C ARG A 432 -18.06 8.58 22.44
N ALA A 433 -17.65 9.69 21.84
CA ALA A 433 -16.30 10.21 22.03
C ALA A 433 -16.08 10.64 23.48
N THR A 434 -15.02 10.08 24.07
CA THR A 434 -14.53 10.39 25.41
C THR A 434 -13.01 10.47 25.36
N PHE A 435 -12.44 11.52 25.94
CA PHE A 435 -11.00 11.65 26.16
C PHE A 435 -10.75 11.70 27.66
N ASP A 436 -9.75 10.96 28.14
CA ASP A 436 -9.35 10.96 29.56
C ASP A 436 -8.13 11.86 29.75
N ALA A 437 -8.13 12.67 30.81
CA ALA A 437 -7.06 13.63 31.08
C ALA A 437 -5.66 12.98 31.16
N THR A 438 -5.56 11.77 31.74
CA THR A 438 -4.28 11.07 31.87
C THR A 438 -3.74 10.55 30.53
N ARG A 439 -4.61 10.44 29.50
CA ARG A 439 -4.22 10.00 28.16
C ARG A 439 -3.07 10.83 27.59
N LEU A 440 -2.99 12.13 27.89
CA LEU A 440 -1.91 13.02 27.45
C LEU A 440 -0.52 12.47 27.77
N LEU A 441 -0.32 11.85 28.94
CA LEU A 441 0.97 11.26 29.36
C LEU A 441 1.38 10.04 28.53
N TRP A 442 0.41 9.36 27.94
CA TRP A 442 0.60 8.15 27.14
C TRP A 442 0.74 8.44 25.65
N LEU A 443 0.44 9.66 25.21
CA LEU A 443 0.66 10.11 23.83
C LEU A 443 2.15 10.41 23.63
N GLN A 444 2.96 9.37 23.44
CA GLN A 444 4.42 9.50 23.31
C GLN A 444 4.93 9.38 21.87
N THR A 445 4.12 8.80 20.97
CA THR A 445 4.48 8.54 19.58
C THR A 445 3.74 9.47 18.63
N ARG A 446 4.45 9.98 17.61
CA ARG A 446 3.89 10.80 16.54
C ARG A 446 2.90 10.06 15.63
N ASN A 447 2.86 8.73 15.71
CA ASN A 447 1.95 7.91 14.92
C ASN A 447 0.53 7.85 15.51
N SER A 448 0.35 8.20 16.80
CA SER A 448 -0.98 8.22 17.43
C SER A 448 -1.85 9.31 16.82
N ALA A 449 -3.10 8.98 16.51
CA ALA A 449 -4.06 9.95 15.98
C ALA A 449 -4.34 11.09 16.96
N ALA A 450 -4.57 10.78 18.24
CA ALA A 450 -4.75 11.80 19.28
C ALA A 450 -3.50 12.68 19.46
N TYR A 451 -2.29 12.12 19.34
CA TYR A 451 -1.05 12.92 19.34
C TYR A 451 -1.05 13.93 18.18
N LYS A 452 -1.33 13.47 16.96
CA LYS A 452 -1.41 14.35 15.78
C LYS A 452 -2.51 15.39 15.95
N GLY A 453 -3.62 15.02 16.59
CA GLY A 453 -4.71 15.92 16.94
C GLY A 453 -4.27 17.08 17.85
N VAL A 454 -3.49 16.80 18.91
CA VAL A 454 -2.93 17.85 19.78
C VAL A 454 -2.02 18.79 18.98
N MET A 455 -1.16 18.25 18.12
CA MET A 455 -0.26 19.06 17.28
C MET A 455 -1.04 19.94 16.30
N ALA A 456 -2.10 19.40 15.70
CA ALA A 456 -2.98 20.14 14.80
C ALA A 456 -3.74 21.26 15.53
N LEU A 457 -4.21 21.02 16.77
CA LEU A 457 -4.83 22.07 17.59
C LEU A 457 -3.84 23.20 17.94
N ILE A 458 -2.57 22.87 18.20
CA ILE A 458 -1.52 23.88 18.41
C ILE A 458 -1.31 24.66 17.11
N ASN A 459 -1.12 23.99 15.97
CA ASN A 459 -0.95 24.63 14.67
C ASN A 459 -2.13 25.54 14.28
N LYS A 460 -3.35 25.17 14.68
CA LYS A 460 -4.57 25.95 14.46
C LYS A 460 -4.58 27.29 15.22
N GLN A 461 -3.77 27.43 16.27
CA GLN A 461 -3.56 28.70 16.99
C GLN A 461 -2.53 29.62 16.30
N HIS A 462 -2.01 29.24 15.12
CA HIS A 462 -0.97 29.97 14.39
C HIS A 462 0.27 30.25 15.26
N PRO A 463 0.95 29.19 15.71
CA PRO A 463 2.06 29.35 16.63
C PRO A 463 3.27 29.99 15.92
N LYS A 464 4.16 30.59 16.71
CA LYS A 464 5.35 31.30 16.22
C LYS A 464 6.63 30.54 16.55
N ASP A 465 7.53 30.45 15.59
CA ASP A 465 8.83 29.83 15.83
C ASP A 465 9.63 30.59 16.89
N PHE A 466 10.22 29.85 17.83
CA PHE A 466 10.87 30.43 19.01
C PHE A 466 12.02 31.38 18.70
N MET A 467 12.71 31.20 17.56
CA MET A 467 13.88 32.00 17.21
C MET A 467 13.57 33.05 16.14
N SER A 468 12.91 32.67 15.04
CA SER A 468 12.60 33.64 13.99
C SER A 468 11.44 34.57 14.35
N GLY A 469 10.57 34.16 15.28
CA GLY A 469 9.33 34.86 15.63
C GLY A 469 8.32 34.92 14.48
N GLN A 470 8.60 34.23 13.38
CA GLN A 470 7.72 34.14 12.23
C GLN A 470 6.55 33.23 12.54
N ASP A 471 5.39 33.59 12.01
CA ASP A 471 4.23 32.72 12.04
C ASP A 471 4.55 31.42 11.31
N MET A 472 4.25 30.30 11.97
CA MET A 472 4.25 28.97 11.36
C MET A 472 2.98 28.78 10.52
N GLU A 473 2.68 29.78 9.69
CA GLU A 473 1.61 29.75 8.70
C GLU A 473 1.86 28.67 7.65
N ILE A 474 0.78 28.26 6.97
CA ILE A 474 0.74 27.15 6.01
C ILE A 474 1.91 27.22 5.00
N ALA A 475 2.17 28.41 4.45
CA ALA A 475 3.24 28.60 3.45
C ALA A 475 4.62 28.29 4.02
N ASN A 476 4.96 28.82 5.20
CA ASN A 476 6.26 28.60 5.82
C ASN A 476 6.38 27.17 6.37
N TYR A 477 5.31 26.61 6.92
CA TYR A 477 5.27 25.23 7.42
C TYR A 477 5.51 24.19 6.31
N LEU A 478 5.04 24.46 5.09
CA LEU A 478 5.22 23.58 3.94
C LEU A 478 6.61 23.73 3.28
N LEU A 479 7.20 24.93 3.35
CA LEU A 479 8.52 25.22 2.76
C LEU A 479 9.68 24.84 3.70
N GLU A 480 9.51 25.02 5.01
CA GLU A 480 10.54 24.71 6.00
C GLU A 480 10.38 23.30 6.57
N LEU A 481 11.52 22.66 6.87
CA LEU A 481 11.53 21.41 7.60
C LEU A 481 11.14 21.70 9.05
N THR A 482 9.96 21.23 9.44
CA THR A 482 9.47 21.27 10.82
C THR A 482 9.92 20.03 11.57
N ASP A 483 10.27 20.20 12.85
CA ASP A 483 10.66 19.11 13.75
C ASP A 483 9.84 19.18 15.04
N ILE A 484 9.79 18.06 15.76
CA ILE A 484 9.14 17.99 17.07
C ILE A 484 10.20 18.23 18.14
N HIS A 485 10.08 19.35 18.84
CA HIS A 485 10.97 19.71 19.93
C HIS A 485 10.42 19.25 21.28
N HIS A 486 11.27 18.61 22.07
CA HIS A 486 11.02 18.40 23.49
C HIS A 486 11.32 19.71 24.24
N ILE A 487 10.27 20.36 24.75
CA ILE A 487 10.35 21.70 25.36
C ILE A 487 11.33 21.70 26.52
N PHE A 488 11.23 20.72 27.42
CA PHE A 488 12.34 20.29 28.26
C PHE A 488 13.09 19.19 27.52
N PRO A 489 14.33 19.45 27.02
CA PRO A 489 14.99 18.49 26.13
C PRO A 489 15.28 17.16 26.82
N GLN A 490 15.23 16.08 26.04
CA GLN A 490 15.45 14.72 26.53
C GLN A 490 16.80 14.57 27.27
N ALA A 491 17.87 15.17 26.73
CA ALA A 491 19.21 15.11 27.33
C ALA A 491 19.23 15.73 28.73
N TYR A 492 18.61 16.90 28.90
CA TYR A 492 18.44 17.55 30.20
C TYR A 492 17.60 16.68 31.14
N CYS A 493 16.43 16.21 30.69
CA CYS A 493 15.54 15.40 31.53
C CYS A 493 16.17 14.10 32.00
N THR A 494 17.01 13.47 31.16
CA THR A 494 17.72 12.23 31.51
C THR A 494 18.80 12.50 32.55
N LYS A 495 19.52 13.61 32.40
CA LYS A 495 20.57 14.03 33.35
C LYS A 495 19.99 14.34 34.73
N GLU A 496 18.85 15.05 34.77
CA GLU A 496 18.17 15.42 36.02
C GLU A 496 17.24 14.31 36.56
N ASN A 497 17.28 13.11 35.97
CA ASN A 497 16.49 11.94 36.37
C ASN A 497 14.96 12.21 36.44
N LEU A 498 14.45 13.00 35.51
CA LEU A 498 13.03 13.35 35.44
C LEU A 498 12.17 12.19 34.89
N PRO A 499 10.89 12.07 35.28
CA PRO A 499 10.04 10.94 34.87
C PRO A 499 9.84 10.84 33.35
N GLN A 500 10.30 9.74 32.75
CA GLN A 500 10.20 9.50 31.30
C GLN A 500 8.79 9.62 30.73
N ARG A 501 7.79 9.17 31.49
CA ARG A 501 6.40 9.27 31.07
C ARG A 501 5.95 10.72 30.88
N LYS A 502 6.43 11.65 31.71
CA LYS A 502 6.11 13.08 31.60
C LYS A 502 6.89 13.73 30.47
N TRP A 503 8.22 13.62 30.45
CA TRP A 503 9.03 14.36 29.47
C TRP A 503 8.90 13.81 28.05
N ASN A 504 8.54 12.54 27.87
CA ASN A 504 8.31 11.97 26.53
C ASN A 504 6.86 12.08 26.05
N SER A 505 5.95 12.60 26.88
CA SER A 505 4.55 12.80 26.50
C SER A 505 4.37 13.94 25.50
N VAL A 506 3.17 14.02 24.90
CA VAL A 506 2.76 15.12 24.02
C VAL A 506 2.78 16.47 24.74
N ILE A 507 2.62 16.47 26.07
CA ILE A 507 2.63 17.67 26.91
C ILE A 507 3.98 18.38 26.78
N ASN A 508 5.08 17.65 26.72
CA ASN A 508 6.41 18.24 26.60
C ASN A 508 6.90 18.37 25.15
N LYS A 509 6.00 18.31 24.16
CA LYS A 509 6.37 18.32 22.74
C LYS A 509 5.64 19.41 21.97
N THR A 510 6.33 20.07 21.05
CA THR A 510 5.76 21.14 20.22
C THR A 510 6.45 21.19 18.86
N PRO A 511 5.74 21.52 17.76
CA PRO A 511 6.38 21.72 16.46
C PRO A 511 7.14 23.05 16.45
N ILE A 512 8.37 23.06 15.93
CA ILE A 512 9.15 24.26 15.62
C ILE A 512 9.96 24.03 14.33
N TYR A 513 10.64 25.04 13.81
CA TYR A 513 11.54 24.81 12.67
C TYR A 513 12.76 23.97 13.07
N ALA A 514 13.19 23.09 12.19
CA ALA A 514 14.33 22.20 12.44
C ALA A 514 15.63 22.97 12.63
N THR A 515 15.77 24.15 12.02
CA THR A 515 16.87 25.10 12.24
C THR A 515 16.88 25.60 13.69
N THR A 516 15.73 26.01 14.21
CA THR A 516 15.54 26.43 15.60
C THR A 516 15.78 25.27 16.57
N ASN A 517 15.24 24.08 16.30
CA ASN A 517 15.45 22.89 17.11
C ASN A 517 16.94 22.55 17.26
N ARG A 518 17.70 22.56 16.15
CA ARG A 518 19.15 22.34 16.15
C ARG A 518 19.90 23.41 16.93
N SER A 519 19.43 24.66 16.89
CA SER A 519 20.09 25.75 17.61
C SER A 519 19.87 25.72 19.12
N ILE A 520 18.72 25.23 19.58
CA ILE A 520 18.39 25.13 21.01
C ILE A 520 19.24 24.03 21.68
N GLY A 521 19.33 22.87 21.04
CA GLY A 521 20.10 21.72 21.53
C GLY A 521 19.49 21.08 22.78
N GLY A 522 20.31 20.33 23.52
CA GLY A 522 19.87 19.53 24.69
C GLY A 522 19.86 20.26 26.04
N LYS A 523 19.80 21.60 26.05
CA LYS A 523 19.97 22.43 27.27
C LYS A 523 18.65 22.62 28.02
N ALA A 524 18.73 22.98 29.30
CA ALA A 524 17.55 23.38 30.07
C ALA A 524 16.83 24.59 29.43
N PRO A 525 15.50 24.72 29.58
CA PRO A 525 14.73 25.86 29.07
C PRO A 525 15.28 27.24 29.39
N SER A 526 15.63 27.50 30.64
CA SER A 526 16.24 28.77 31.07
C SER A 526 17.48 29.13 30.23
N LEU A 527 18.32 28.13 29.92
CA LEU A 527 19.58 28.29 29.20
C LEU A 527 19.40 28.47 27.69
N TYR A 528 18.47 27.74 27.07
CA TYR A 528 18.24 27.95 25.64
C TYR A 528 17.45 29.24 25.39
N ILE A 529 16.56 29.67 26.31
CA ILE A 529 15.91 30.99 26.25
C ILE A 529 16.97 32.08 26.28
N GLN A 530 17.98 31.96 27.16
CA GLN A 530 19.12 32.87 27.18
C GLN A 530 19.91 32.81 25.86
N THR A 531 20.06 31.63 25.27
CA THR A 531 20.75 31.47 23.97
C THR A 531 19.99 32.18 22.85
N ILE A 532 18.65 32.11 22.83
CA ILE A 532 17.80 32.83 21.87
C ILE A 532 17.91 34.35 22.10
N ARG A 533 17.89 34.80 23.36
CA ARG A 533 18.11 36.21 23.73
C ARG A 533 19.46 36.74 23.25
N ASN A 534 20.53 35.97 23.46
CA ASN A 534 21.88 36.33 23.01
C ASN A 534 22.01 36.44 21.48
N LYS A 535 21.07 35.86 20.72
CA LYS A 535 20.98 35.98 19.25
C LYS A 535 20.19 37.21 18.79
N GLY A 536 19.76 38.07 19.71
CA GLY A 536 19.13 39.35 19.38
C GLY A 536 17.59 39.34 19.38
N VAL A 537 16.95 38.28 19.87
CA VAL A 537 15.48 38.24 20.04
C VAL A 537 15.12 38.85 21.39
N SER A 538 14.19 39.80 21.41
CA SER A 538 13.70 40.42 22.66
C SER A 538 12.90 39.44 23.51
N GLU A 539 12.92 39.62 24.82
CA GLU A 539 12.22 38.74 25.77
C GLU A 539 10.72 38.68 25.51
N ASP A 540 10.07 39.82 25.28
CA ASP A 540 8.63 39.87 24.96
C ASP A 540 8.27 39.03 23.72
N LYS A 541 9.17 38.96 22.72
CA LYS A 541 8.95 38.15 21.52
C LYS A 541 9.11 36.66 21.79
N ILE A 542 10.05 36.28 22.65
CA ILE A 542 10.24 34.89 23.07
C ILE A 542 9.03 34.43 23.88
N ASP A 543 8.60 35.24 24.85
CA ASP A 543 7.45 34.94 25.70
C ASP A 543 6.18 34.79 24.86
N TYR A 544 5.92 35.73 23.94
CA TYR A 544 4.80 35.64 23.02
C TYR A 544 4.87 34.40 22.11
N ALA A 545 6.06 34.03 21.63
CA ALA A 545 6.23 32.81 20.84
C ALA A 545 5.90 31.57 21.69
N LEU A 546 6.44 31.46 22.91
CA LEU A 546 6.15 30.36 23.83
C LEU A 546 4.64 30.26 24.14
N GLU A 547 3.99 31.39 24.45
CA GLU A 547 2.56 31.46 24.75
C GLU A 547 1.70 30.99 23.57
N SER A 548 2.08 31.31 22.32
CA SER A 548 1.39 30.83 21.11
C SER A 548 1.35 29.30 20.99
N HIS A 549 2.30 28.61 21.63
CA HIS A 549 2.35 27.15 21.73
C HIS A 549 1.69 26.60 23.02
N ASN A 550 0.94 27.41 23.76
CA ASN A 550 0.36 27.08 25.06
C ASN A 550 1.43 26.72 26.10
N ILE A 551 2.52 27.48 26.13
CA ILE A 551 3.60 27.35 27.11
C ILE A 551 3.57 28.58 28.03
N ASN A 552 3.67 28.35 29.33
CA ASN A 552 3.91 29.42 30.30
C ASN A 552 5.41 29.78 30.35
N PRO A 553 5.83 30.97 29.89
CA PRO A 553 7.25 31.34 29.83
C PRO A 553 7.91 31.42 31.20
N THR A 554 7.17 31.86 32.23
CA THR A 554 7.67 32.00 33.60
C THR A 554 8.15 30.66 34.15
N LEU A 555 7.40 29.57 33.92
CA LEU A 555 7.76 28.23 34.38
C LEU A 555 9.00 27.68 33.69
N LEU A 556 9.20 27.99 32.41
CA LEU A 556 10.41 27.62 31.67
C LEU A 556 11.64 28.41 32.14
N LYS A 557 11.50 29.70 32.42
CA LYS A 557 12.63 30.55 32.86
C LYS A 557 13.25 30.09 34.18
N ILE A 558 12.47 29.41 35.03
CA ILE A 558 12.92 28.83 36.31
C ILE A 558 13.10 27.31 36.26
N ASP A 559 13.01 26.70 35.07
CA ASP A 559 13.12 25.25 34.84
C ASP A 559 12.15 24.39 35.71
N SER A 560 10.97 24.92 36.05
CA SER A 560 9.99 24.22 36.90
C SER A 560 9.22 23.16 36.12
N PHE A 561 9.84 21.99 35.98
CA PHE A 561 9.32 20.90 35.14
C PHE A 561 7.94 20.39 35.55
N ASP A 562 7.71 20.08 36.83
CA ASP A 562 6.43 19.53 37.28
C ASP A 562 5.28 20.54 37.15
N ALA A 563 5.52 21.80 37.55
CA ALA A 563 4.53 22.87 37.38
C ALA A 563 4.23 23.12 35.90
N PHE A 564 5.25 23.09 35.03
CA PHE A 564 5.08 23.20 33.58
C PHE A 564 4.21 22.07 33.01
N ILE A 565 4.46 20.82 33.39
CA ILE A 565 3.68 19.68 32.91
C ILE A 565 2.21 19.84 33.29
N VAL A 566 1.93 20.34 34.50
CA VAL A 566 0.56 20.55 34.96
C VAL A 566 -0.13 21.72 34.25
N ASP A 567 0.51 22.91 34.21
CA ASP A 567 -0.03 24.10 33.53
C ASP A 567 -0.33 23.80 32.06
N ARG A 568 0.64 23.19 31.35
CA ARG A 568 0.46 22.86 29.94
C ARG A 568 -0.57 21.75 29.73
N ALA A 569 -0.67 20.76 30.62
CA ALA A 569 -1.75 19.79 30.56
C ALA A 569 -3.13 20.47 30.62
N LYS A 570 -3.35 21.38 31.59
CA LYS A 570 -4.61 22.14 31.71
C LYS A 570 -4.94 22.90 30.42
N ARG A 571 -3.97 23.62 29.84
CA ARG A 571 -4.14 24.37 28.58
C ARG A 571 -4.50 23.46 27.40
N LEU A 572 -3.78 22.34 27.24
CA LEU A 572 -4.04 21.39 26.16
C LEU A 572 -5.40 20.70 26.32
N LEU A 573 -5.82 20.38 27.55
CA LEU A 573 -7.14 19.83 27.82
C LEU A 573 -8.25 20.82 27.44
N ASN A 574 -8.08 22.11 27.77
CA ASN A 574 -9.04 23.15 27.38
C ASN A 574 -9.16 23.29 25.86
N LEU A 575 -8.05 23.14 25.10
CA LEU A 575 -8.10 23.10 23.64
C LEU A 575 -8.89 21.88 23.12
N ILE A 576 -8.66 20.71 23.71
CA ILE A 576 -9.38 19.47 23.34
C ILE A 576 -10.87 19.61 23.63
N GLU A 577 -11.25 20.13 24.80
CA GLU A 577 -12.65 20.36 25.19
C GLU A 577 -13.35 21.33 24.24
N LYS A 578 -12.70 22.45 23.92
CA LYS A 578 -13.23 23.43 22.96
C LYS A 578 -13.41 22.81 21.57
N ALA A 579 -12.48 21.97 21.12
CA ALA A 579 -12.53 21.32 19.82
C ALA A 579 -13.61 20.24 19.73
N MET A 580 -13.77 19.42 20.78
CA MET A 580 -14.80 18.38 20.86
C MET A 580 -16.19 18.97 21.18
N GLY A 581 -16.25 20.14 21.82
CA GLY A 581 -17.48 20.70 22.37
C GLY A 581 -18.01 19.88 23.57
N LYS A 582 -17.13 19.18 24.28
CA LYS A 582 -17.46 18.28 25.41
C LYS A 582 -16.37 18.37 26.48
N ALA A 583 -16.75 18.19 27.74
CA ALA A 583 -15.80 18.14 28.85
C ALA A 583 -14.91 16.90 28.77
N VAL A 584 -13.64 17.04 29.13
CA VAL A 584 -12.69 15.94 29.23
C VAL A 584 -12.91 15.22 30.56
N SER A 585 -13.00 13.90 30.50
CA SER A 585 -13.16 13.06 31.68
C SER A 585 -11.87 12.96 32.49
N GLY A 586 -12.00 12.69 33.80
CA GLY A 586 -10.88 12.30 34.64
C GLY A 586 -10.00 13.43 35.17
N ARG A 587 -10.29 14.72 34.92
CA ARG A 587 -9.47 15.88 35.40
C ARG A 587 -9.27 15.91 36.92
N GLU A 588 -10.26 15.46 37.68
CA GLU A 588 -10.25 15.39 39.16
C GLU A 588 -10.08 13.96 39.69
N SER A 589 -9.83 12.97 38.81
CA SER A 589 -9.75 11.58 39.24
C SER A 589 -8.52 11.33 40.12
N ASN A 590 -8.60 10.35 41.02
CA ASN A 590 -7.47 9.89 41.81
C ASN A 590 -6.26 9.50 40.93
N SER A 591 -6.51 8.95 39.74
CA SER A 591 -5.46 8.62 38.76
C SER A 591 -4.72 9.86 38.26
N THR A 592 -5.45 10.95 37.98
CA THR A 592 -4.85 12.23 37.58
C THR A 592 -4.02 12.83 38.70
N ILE A 593 -4.55 12.88 39.92
CA ILE A 593 -3.80 13.38 41.09
C ILE A 593 -2.54 12.55 41.32
N GLN A 594 -2.61 11.22 41.18
CA GLN A 594 -1.46 10.33 41.31
C GLN A 594 -0.38 10.61 40.25
N HIS A 595 -0.77 10.92 39.01
CA HIS A 595 0.18 11.12 37.91
C HIS A 595 0.73 12.55 37.80
N PHE A 596 -0.09 13.55 38.12
CA PHE A 596 0.23 14.97 37.98
C PHE A 596 0.60 15.64 39.30
N GLY A 597 0.26 15.04 40.44
CA GLY A 597 0.43 15.63 41.78
C GLY A 597 -0.74 16.49 42.23
N GLU A 598 -1.61 16.89 41.31
CA GLU A 598 -2.82 17.68 41.57
C GLU A 598 -3.91 17.41 40.54
N ALA A 599 -5.12 17.93 40.79
CA ALA A 599 -6.21 17.92 39.83
C ALA A 599 -5.93 18.90 38.68
N LEU A 600 -6.42 18.57 37.48
CA LEU A 600 -6.24 19.39 36.27
C LEU A 600 -7.45 20.28 35.98
N THR A 601 -8.03 20.90 37.02
CA THR A 601 -9.11 21.88 36.90
C THR A 601 -8.56 23.24 36.44
N GLU A 602 -9.45 24.11 35.94
CA GLU A 602 -9.10 25.48 35.57
C GLU A 602 -8.61 26.32 36.75
#